data_AF-A0A8T1QXR9-F1
#
_entry.id   AF-A0A8T1QXR9-F1
#
_cell.length_a   1.000
_cell.length_b   1.000
_cell.length_c   1.000
_cell.angle_alpha   90.00
_cell.angle_beta   90.00
_cell.angle_gamma   90.00
#
_symmetry.space_group_name_H-M   'P 1'
#
loop_
_entity.id
_entity.type
_entity.pdbx_description
1 polymer ?
#
loop_
_entity_poly.entity_id
_entity_poly.type
_entity_poly.pdbx_seq_one_letter_code
_entity_poly.pdbx_strand_id
1 'polypeptide(L)'
;MHGYSRLGTGRSNATPSSSPPSSPRFRHGRGKNGGGRATKQRMVERLVFMLVSAVFRRKGVLLFAPLLYISGMLLYMGSLGFDVVSLKNTVGVVVHKRTPPGSVYRSPQVFENLWPFMEAENNGRANTLMMAWNSSVHQGWKPCVDKIISKTELPKSSGFLIIEANGGLNQQRLSICDAVAVAGLLNATLFIPIFHLNSVWRDSSKFGDIFDEDFFINALKSRVDVVKELPEEIRQRFDNNISNIVNLRVKAWSSPSHYLQKVLPKLVQMGAARIAPFSNRLAQAVPANVQKLRCLANYEALRFSEPIRMLAENMVDRMVKNSSQSGGKYVSVHLRFEEDMVAFSCCEYDGGEEEKREMDIARERSWRGKFRRRGRVIRPGVNRVDGKCPLTPLEVGMMLRGMGFDNTTSVFVAAGKIYKAEKYMAPLKQMFPRLETKDTLATPEELAPFKVGCSGLHSVSSQ
;
A
#
# COMPACT_ATOMS: atom_id res chain seq x y z
N MET A 1 -4.21 -19.39 -7.48
CA MET A 1 -3.82 -20.52 -8.35
C MET A 1 -2.60 -20.09 -9.12
N HIS A 2 -1.52 -20.87 -9.07
CA HIS A 2 -0.31 -20.63 -9.87
C HIS A 2 -0.50 -21.17 -11.29
N GLY A 3 0.19 -20.55 -12.25
CA GLY A 3 0.13 -20.92 -13.66
C GLY A 3 1.09 -20.08 -14.51
N TYR A 4 2.39 -20.22 -14.26
CA TYR A 4 3.41 -19.67 -15.15
C TYR A 4 3.61 -20.64 -16.32
N SER A 5 3.38 -20.17 -17.55
CA SER A 5 3.81 -20.85 -18.77
C SER A 5 4.82 -19.96 -19.51
N ARG A 6 6.00 -20.51 -19.81
CA ARG A 6 6.93 -19.95 -20.79
C ARG A 6 6.91 -20.82 -22.05
N LEU A 7 6.71 -20.19 -23.20
CA LEU A 7 7.19 -20.67 -24.50
C LEU A 7 8.63 -20.13 -24.69
N GLY A 8 9.51 -20.71 -25.52
CA GLY A 8 9.43 -21.90 -26.39
C GLY A 8 10.47 -21.79 -27.52
N THR A 9 10.65 -22.86 -28.31
CA THR A 9 11.29 -22.97 -29.67
C THR A 9 11.11 -24.44 -30.09
N GLY A 10 10.50 -24.85 -31.22
CA GLY A 10 10.90 -24.65 -32.63
C GLY A 10 12.13 -25.53 -32.94
N ARG A 11 12.17 -26.55 -33.82
CA ARG A 11 11.45 -27.03 -35.05
C ARG A 11 11.60 -28.59 -35.13
N SER A 12 11.02 -29.43 -36.02
CA SER A 12 9.95 -29.37 -37.05
C SER A 12 9.65 -30.79 -37.64
N ASN A 13 8.50 -30.95 -38.33
CA ASN A 13 8.14 -31.97 -39.35
C ASN A 13 7.72 -33.43 -39.00
N ALA A 14 6.59 -33.79 -39.64
CA ALA A 14 6.12 -35.11 -40.13
C ALA A 14 5.40 -36.11 -39.18
N THR A 15 4.46 -36.83 -39.79
CA THR A 15 3.33 -37.65 -39.28
C THR A 15 3.47 -39.14 -39.69
N PRO A 16 2.54 -40.07 -39.36
CA PRO A 16 1.80 -40.32 -38.11
C PRO A 16 1.75 -41.82 -37.67
N SER A 17 1.08 -42.07 -36.54
CA SER A 17 0.37 -43.32 -36.14
C SER A 17 1.10 -44.67 -36.00
N SER A 18 1.10 -45.23 -34.79
CA SER A 18 0.36 -46.47 -34.42
C SER A 18 0.76 -46.99 -33.03
N SER A 19 -0.15 -47.74 -32.39
CA SER A 19 0.03 -48.42 -31.09
C SER A 19 -0.55 -49.85 -31.21
N PRO A 20 -0.31 -50.73 -30.22
CA PRO A 20 0.94 -51.31 -29.72
C PRO A 20 1.02 -52.81 -30.12
N PRO A 21 1.96 -53.64 -29.60
CA PRO A 21 1.54 -54.51 -28.48
C PRO A 21 2.63 -55.03 -27.51
N SER A 22 2.14 -55.42 -26.32
CA SER A 22 2.47 -56.62 -25.51
C SER A 22 3.90 -57.00 -25.08
N SER A 23 3.99 -57.27 -23.77
CA SER A 23 5.08 -57.91 -23.02
C SER A 23 5.33 -59.41 -23.33
N PRO A 24 6.55 -59.93 -23.08
CA PRO A 24 6.78 -61.34 -22.79
C PRO A 24 7.11 -61.63 -21.31
N ARG A 25 6.87 -62.89 -20.90
CA ARG A 25 7.12 -63.48 -19.58
C ARG A 25 8.13 -64.65 -19.73
N PHE A 26 8.47 -65.32 -18.61
CA PHE A 26 9.34 -66.52 -18.50
C PHE A 26 10.86 -66.23 -18.47
N ARG A 27 11.71 -67.07 -17.84
CA ARG A 27 11.52 -68.44 -17.28
C ARG A 27 12.45 -68.72 -16.08
N HIS A 28 12.08 -69.67 -15.21
CA HIS A 28 12.99 -70.24 -14.20
C HIS A 28 13.96 -71.26 -14.81
N GLY A 29 15.17 -71.36 -14.25
CA GLY A 29 16.11 -72.48 -14.40
C GLY A 29 16.53 -73.04 -13.03
N ARG A 30 16.80 -74.35 -12.93
CA ARG A 30 17.02 -75.08 -11.66
C ARG A 30 18.11 -76.17 -11.84
N GLY A 31 19.07 -76.24 -10.91
CA GLY A 31 20.13 -77.27 -10.84
C GLY A 31 21.42 -76.66 -10.22
N LYS A 32 21.89 -76.93 -8.99
CA LYS A 32 21.96 -78.10 -8.07
C LYS A 32 23.30 -78.84 -8.14
N ASN A 33 24.21 -78.50 -7.21
CA ASN A 33 25.29 -79.30 -6.56
C ASN A 33 26.18 -78.32 -5.77
N GLY A 34 26.75 -78.60 -4.59
CA GLY A 34 26.63 -79.72 -3.66
C GLY A 34 27.52 -79.49 -2.42
N GLY A 35 27.42 -80.32 -1.37
CA GLY A 35 28.51 -80.50 -0.37
C GLY A 35 28.65 -79.51 0.81
N GLY A 36 28.04 -79.85 1.96
CA GLY A 36 28.71 -79.84 3.28
C GLY A 36 29.16 -78.54 3.96
N ARG A 37 28.35 -77.99 4.88
CA ARG A 37 28.86 -77.25 6.07
C ARG A 37 27.89 -77.19 7.28
N ALA A 38 27.36 -78.35 7.69
CA ALA A 38 26.44 -78.46 8.82
C ALA A 38 27.17 -78.32 10.18
N THR A 39 27.30 -77.09 10.70
CA THR A 39 27.59 -76.83 12.15
C THR A 39 27.38 -75.38 12.60
N LYS A 40 27.56 -74.37 11.74
CA LYS A 40 27.46 -72.94 12.16
C LYS A 40 26.02 -72.40 12.28
N GLN A 41 25.07 -72.92 11.51
CA GLN A 41 23.73 -72.32 11.38
C GLN A 41 22.89 -72.41 12.67
N ARG A 42 23.03 -73.51 13.42
CA ARG A 42 22.32 -73.78 14.69
C ARG A 42 22.75 -72.89 15.86
N MET A 43 23.91 -72.23 15.77
CA MET A 43 24.41 -71.30 16.80
C MET A 43 23.82 -69.89 16.60
N VAL A 44 23.70 -69.43 15.35
CA VAL A 44 23.13 -68.12 15.02
C VAL A 44 21.65 -68.06 15.36
N GLU A 45 20.87 -69.10 15.03
CA GLU A 45 19.45 -69.17 15.39
C GLU A 45 19.23 -69.14 16.91
N ARG A 46 20.08 -69.82 17.69
CA ARG A 46 20.04 -69.76 19.16
C ARG A 46 20.38 -68.37 19.69
N LEU A 47 21.36 -67.67 19.09
CA LEU A 47 21.73 -66.31 19.49
C LEU A 47 20.60 -65.31 19.17
N VAL A 48 19.98 -65.42 18.00
CA VAL A 48 18.83 -64.60 17.59
C VAL A 48 17.63 -64.88 18.50
N PHE A 49 17.32 -66.14 18.81
CA PHE A 49 16.23 -66.49 19.71
C PHE A 49 16.45 -66.00 21.15
N MET A 50 17.71 -66.02 21.63
CA MET A 50 18.09 -65.43 22.92
C MET A 50 17.97 -63.91 22.92
N LEU A 51 18.39 -63.22 21.86
CA LEU A 51 18.26 -61.76 21.72
C LEU A 51 16.79 -61.33 21.66
N VAL A 52 15.98 -61.99 20.83
CA VAL A 52 14.53 -61.75 20.74
C VAL A 52 13.86 -62.04 22.08
N SER A 53 14.19 -63.15 22.74
CA SER A 53 13.67 -63.46 24.08
C SER A 53 14.11 -62.46 25.15
N ALA A 54 15.32 -61.89 25.07
CA ALA A 54 15.79 -60.87 25.99
C ALA A 54 15.04 -59.53 25.81
N VAL A 55 14.77 -59.13 24.56
CA VAL A 55 13.96 -57.95 24.23
C VAL A 55 12.51 -58.15 24.70
N PHE A 56 11.89 -59.29 24.41
CA PHE A 56 10.52 -59.59 24.85
C PHE A 56 10.37 -59.85 26.36
N ARG A 57 11.44 -60.29 27.06
CA ARG A 57 11.44 -60.38 28.54
C ARG A 57 11.50 -59.01 29.21
N ARG A 58 12.13 -58.01 28.59
CA ARG A 58 12.18 -56.63 29.12
C ARG A 58 10.99 -55.79 28.64
N LYS A 59 9.77 -56.25 28.94
CA LYS A 59 8.50 -55.52 28.69
C LYS A 59 8.50 -54.07 29.18
N GLY A 60 9.32 -53.73 30.18
CA GLY A 60 9.51 -52.36 30.65
C GLY A 60 10.11 -51.40 29.62
N VAL A 61 11.01 -51.83 28.73
CA VAL A 61 11.69 -50.92 27.79
C VAL A 61 10.72 -50.36 26.74
N LEU A 62 9.74 -51.16 26.31
CA LEU A 62 8.67 -50.70 25.41
C LEU A 62 7.66 -49.76 26.11
N LEU A 63 7.59 -49.73 27.44
CA LEU A 63 6.80 -48.73 28.18
C LEU A 63 7.51 -47.36 28.24
N PHE A 64 8.85 -47.34 28.17
CA PHE A 64 9.61 -46.08 28.10
C PHE A 64 9.64 -45.45 26.71
N ALA A 65 9.40 -46.20 25.63
CA ALA A 65 9.36 -45.64 24.28
C ALA A 65 8.25 -44.59 24.07
N PRO A 66 6.98 -44.81 24.51
CA PRO A 66 5.96 -43.77 24.57
C PRO A 66 6.35 -42.58 25.46
N LEU A 67 6.98 -42.82 26.62
CA LEU A 67 7.39 -41.75 27.54
C LEU A 67 8.52 -40.88 26.96
N LEU A 68 9.50 -41.48 26.29
CA LEU A 68 10.56 -40.76 25.56
C LEU A 68 10.00 -40.03 24.34
N TYR A 69 9.03 -40.60 23.62
CA TYR A 69 8.34 -39.92 22.53
C TYR A 69 7.53 -38.72 23.04
N ILE A 70 6.77 -38.87 24.13
CA ILE A 70 6.01 -37.79 24.76
C ILE A 70 6.96 -36.72 25.32
N SER A 71 8.06 -37.10 25.98
CA SER A 71 9.09 -36.17 26.46
C SER A 71 9.77 -35.42 25.32
N GLY A 72 10.14 -36.11 24.24
CA GLY A 72 10.68 -35.50 23.02
C GLY A 72 9.69 -34.58 22.32
N MET A 73 8.40 -34.94 22.28
CA MET A 73 7.33 -34.08 21.79
C MET A 73 7.12 -32.86 22.69
N LEU A 74 7.15 -33.00 24.02
CA LEU A 74 7.03 -31.88 24.96
C LEU A 74 8.23 -30.92 24.87
N LEU A 75 9.45 -31.44 24.70
CA LEU A 75 10.65 -30.63 24.44
C LEU A 75 10.58 -29.93 23.08
N TYR A 76 10.11 -30.60 22.03
CA TYR A 76 9.85 -30.01 20.72
C TYR A 76 8.72 -28.96 20.78
N MET A 77 7.71 -29.16 21.63
CA MET A 77 6.66 -28.19 21.94
C MET A 77 7.12 -27.09 22.91
N GLY A 78 8.36 -27.12 23.42
CA GLY A 78 8.92 -26.09 24.32
C GLY A 78 9.05 -24.69 23.69
N SER A 79 8.72 -24.55 22.41
CA SER A 79 8.42 -23.27 21.75
C SER A 79 7.06 -22.65 22.13
N LEU A 80 6.22 -23.37 22.87
CA LEU A 80 4.95 -22.90 23.44
C LEU A 80 5.09 -22.71 24.96
N GLY A 81 4.64 -21.57 25.46
CA GLY A 81 4.54 -21.35 26.91
C GLY A 81 3.24 -21.97 27.44
N PHE A 82 3.33 -22.69 28.54
CA PHE A 82 2.20 -23.27 29.25
C PHE A 82 2.20 -22.75 30.69
N ASP A 83 1.20 -21.94 31.05
CA ASP A 83 0.91 -21.57 32.44
C ASP A 83 -0.31 -22.37 32.92
N VAL A 84 -0.22 -22.92 34.13
CA VAL A 84 -1.28 -23.69 34.76
C VAL A 84 -2.14 -22.76 35.61
N VAL A 85 -3.28 -22.32 35.07
CA VAL A 85 -4.23 -21.47 35.81
C VAL A 85 -5.25 -22.35 36.53
N SER A 86 -5.23 -22.30 37.86
CA SER A 86 -6.21 -22.99 38.70
C SER A 86 -7.51 -22.17 38.80
N LEU A 87 -8.44 -22.38 37.86
CA LEU A 87 -9.84 -22.02 38.07
C LEU A 87 -10.50 -23.08 38.95
N LYS A 88 -11.33 -22.64 39.90
CA LYS A 88 -12.00 -23.48 40.91
C LYS A 88 -12.49 -24.81 40.32
N ASN A 89 -11.83 -25.89 40.72
CA ASN A 89 -12.12 -27.29 40.42
C ASN A 89 -11.97 -27.78 38.96
N THR A 90 -11.26 -27.05 38.08
CA THR A 90 -10.81 -27.62 36.78
C THR A 90 -9.42 -27.13 36.39
N VAL A 91 -8.45 -28.04 36.28
CA VAL A 91 -7.09 -27.73 35.79
C VAL A 91 -7.11 -27.62 34.26
N GLY A 92 -7.11 -26.39 33.74
CA GLY A 92 -7.05 -26.11 32.31
C GLY A 92 -5.63 -25.74 31.85
N VAL A 93 -5.10 -26.44 30.85
CA VAL A 93 -3.83 -26.07 30.19
C VAL A 93 -4.11 -25.05 29.10
N VAL A 94 -3.80 -23.77 29.32
CA VAL A 94 -3.99 -22.71 28.32
C VAL A 94 -2.73 -22.58 27.46
N VAL A 95 -2.81 -23.05 26.22
CA VAL A 95 -1.71 -22.97 25.25
C VAL A 95 -1.54 -21.54 24.73
N HIS A 96 -0.67 -20.76 25.37
CA HIS A 96 -0.26 -19.46 24.84
C HIS A 96 0.71 -19.67 23.67
N LYS A 97 0.16 -19.70 22.45
CA LYS A 97 0.95 -19.46 21.24
C LYS A 97 1.58 -18.09 21.36
N ARG A 98 2.90 -18.02 21.56
CA ARG A 98 3.66 -16.77 21.51
C ARG A 98 3.34 -16.08 20.19
N THR A 99 2.81 -14.87 20.27
CA THR A 99 2.52 -14.05 19.09
C THR A 99 3.85 -13.72 18.39
N PRO A 100 3.90 -13.72 17.04
CA PRO A 100 5.12 -13.37 16.33
C PRO A 100 5.64 -11.98 16.74
N PRO A 101 6.96 -11.77 16.83
CA PRO A 101 7.53 -10.44 17.07
C PRO A 101 6.95 -9.39 16.11
N GLY A 102 6.62 -8.21 16.63
CA GLY A 102 5.97 -7.13 15.87
C GLY A 102 4.47 -7.31 15.59
N SER A 103 3.88 -8.48 15.82
CA SER A 103 2.47 -8.74 15.49
C SER A 103 1.45 -8.16 16.49
N VAL A 104 1.90 -7.47 17.54
CA VAL A 104 1.05 -6.88 18.58
C VAL A 104 1.45 -5.41 18.75
N TYR A 105 0.46 -4.53 18.90
CA TYR A 105 0.71 -3.15 19.28
C TYR A 105 1.15 -3.11 20.76
N ARG A 106 2.38 -2.65 21.01
CA ARG A 106 2.99 -2.52 22.35
C ARG A 106 3.67 -1.16 22.54
N SER A 107 3.34 -0.23 21.67
CA SER A 107 4.06 1.04 21.54
C SER A 107 3.90 1.95 22.76
N PRO A 108 2.76 1.97 23.50
CA PRO A 108 2.66 2.67 24.79
C PRO A 108 3.64 2.14 25.84
N GLN A 109 3.76 0.81 26.00
CA GLN A 109 4.70 0.24 26.96
C GLN A 109 6.16 0.49 26.55
N VAL A 110 6.46 0.50 25.25
CA VAL A 110 7.79 0.87 24.75
C VAL A 110 8.07 2.35 25.02
N PHE A 111 7.10 3.23 24.81
CA PHE A 111 7.21 4.66 25.09
C PHE A 111 7.46 4.94 26.58
N GLU A 112 6.67 4.35 27.49
CA GLU A 112 6.84 4.48 28.95
C GLU A 112 8.24 4.07 29.41
N ASN A 113 8.77 2.95 28.87
CA ASN A 113 10.12 2.49 29.20
C ASN A 113 11.25 3.37 28.62
N LEU A 114 11.02 4.03 27.48
CA LEU A 114 12.02 4.89 26.82
C LEU A 114 11.95 6.36 27.27
N TRP A 115 10.81 6.81 27.79
CA TRP A 115 10.56 8.22 28.12
C TRP A 115 11.62 8.85 29.04
N PRO A 116 12.07 8.21 30.15
CA PRO A 116 13.11 8.80 31.02
C PRO A 116 14.44 9.04 30.30
N PHE A 117 14.78 8.21 29.31
CA PHE A 117 15.98 8.37 28.50
C PHE A 117 15.82 9.53 27.50
N MET A 118 14.65 9.65 26.87
CA MET A 118 14.32 10.78 25.98
C MET A 118 14.34 12.13 26.73
N GLU A 119 13.89 12.17 27.99
CA GLU A 119 13.98 13.37 28.82
C GLU A 119 15.43 13.71 29.20
N ALA A 120 16.26 12.72 29.54
CA ALA A 120 17.67 12.93 29.84
C ALA A 120 18.45 13.45 28.63
N GLU A 121 18.18 12.94 27.42
CA GLU A 121 18.79 13.40 26.16
C GLU A 121 18.53 14.89 25.87
N ASN A 122 17.35 15.42 26.22
CA ASN A 122 17.03 16.85 26.00
C ASN A 122 17.97 17.80 26.76
N ASN A 123 18.65 17.31 27.80
CA ASN A 123 19.60 18.07 28.61
C ASN A 123 21.06 17.84 28.17
N GLY A 124 21.30 16.97 27.18
CA GLY A 124 22.63 16.63 26.67
C GLY A 124 23.10 17.58 25.54
N ARG A 125 24.42 17.79 25.44
CA ARG A 125 25.00 18.55 24.33
C ARG A 125 24.92 17.75 23.03
N ALA A 126 24.30 18.35 22.01
CA ALA A 126 24.38 17.99 20.59
C ALA A 126 24.16 16.50 20.27
N ASN A 127 22.90 16.13 20.01
CA ASN A 127 22.54 14.83 19.47
C ASN A 127 23.38 14.50 18.22
N THR A 128 24.32 13.57 18.36
CA THR A 128 25.20 13.10 17.25
C THR A 128 24.38 12.47 16.10
N LEU A 129 23.13 12.10 16.39
CA LEU A 129 22.14 11.59 15.45
C LEU A 129 21.45 12.67 14.58
N MET A 130 21.67 13.98 14.80
CA MET A 130 21.10 15.08 13.99
C MET A 130 21.63 15.17 12.54
N MET A 131 22.11 14.05 11.98
CA MET A 131 22.47 13.92 10.57
C MET A 131 21.30 14.22 9.63
N ALA A 132 20.05 14.08 10.09
CA ALA A 132 18.85 14.42 9.33
C ALA A 132 18.83 15.89 8.83
N TRP A 133 19.35 16.83 9.62
CA TRP A 133 19.48 18.24 9.21
C TRP A 133 20.65 18.51 8.25
N ASN A 134 21.62 17.59 8.19
CA ASN A 134 22.86 17.71 7.43
C ASN A 134 22.91 16.72 6.25
N SER A 135 21.76 16.43 5.64
CA SER A 135 21.69 15.58 4.44
C SER A 135 22.44 16.24 3.27
N SER A 136 23.67 15.79 3.02
CA SER A 136 24.55 16.28 1.95
C SER A 136 24.16 15.79 0.55
N VAL A 137 22.97 15.20 0.39
CA VAL A 137 22.50 14.60 -0.87
C VAL A 137 21.89 15.68 -1.77
N HIS A 138 22.72 16.61 -2.23
CA HIS A 138 22.36 17.61 -3.24
C HIS A 138 22.32 17.01 -4.66
N GLN A 139 21.61 15.90 -4.85
CA GLN A 139 21.19 15.52 -6.19
C GLN A 139 20.07 16.47 -6.62
N GLY A 140 20.44 17.51 -7.37
CA GLY A 140 19.50 18.51 -7.88
C GLY A 140 18.36 17.87 -8.68
N TRP A 141 17.16 18.45 -8.56
CA TRP A 141 15.97 17.99 -9.28
C TRP A 141 16.23 17.89 -10.78
N LYS A 142 15.99 16.71 -11.35
CA LYS A 142 16.05 16.49 -12.80
C LYS A 142 14.68 16.80 -13.40
N PRO A 143 14.60 17.63 -14.46
CA PRO A 143 13.32 17.96 -15.09
C PRO A 143 12.67 16.71 -15.70
N CYS A 144 11.33 16.67 -15.70
CA CYS A 144 10.60 15.51 -16.24
C CYS A 144 10.73 15.39 -17.76
N VAL A 145 10.88 16.52 -18.44
CA VAL A 145 11.08 16.64 -19.90
C VAL A 145 12.20 17.63 -20.19
N ASP A 146 12.90 17.40 -21.28
CA ASP A 146 13.96 18.28 -21.74
C ASP A 146 13.35 19.61 -22.23
N LYS A 147 13.91 20.75 -21.78
CA LYS A 147 13.43 22.10 -22.11
C LYS A 147 13.55 22.46 -23.60
N ILE A 148 14.18 21.61 -24.41
CA ILE A 148 14.27 21.78 -25.87
C ILE A 148 12.88 21.52 -26.46
N ILE A 149 12.13 22.59 -26.61
CA ILE A 149 10.86 22.65 -27.33
C ILE A 149 11.11 23.53 -28.56
N SER A 150 11.22 22.92 -29.73
CA SER A 150 11.03 23.66 -30.98
C SER A 150 9.60 24.20 -31.00
N LYS A 151 9.39 25.41 -31.53
CA LYS A 151 8.04 26.00 -31.75
C LYS A 151 7.31 25.32 -32.93
N THR A 152 7.36 23.99 -33.02
CA THR A 152 6.47 23.21 -33.88
C THR A 152 5.12 23.08 -33.20
N GLU A 153 4.07 23.53 -33.87
CA GLU A 153 2.68 23.28 -33.48
C GLU A 153 2.46 21.78 -33.28
N LEU A 154 1.58 21.41 -32.34
CA LEU A 154 1.23 20.01 -32.15
C LEU A 154 0.51 19.47 -33.40
N PRO A 155 0.77 18.21 -33.80
CA PRO A 155 0.13 17.63 -34.98
C PRO A 155 -1.37 17.48 -34.74
N LYS A 156 -2.17 17.68 -35.79
CA LYS A 156 -3.64 17.68 -35.73
C LYS A 156 -4.19 16.53 -34.86
N SER A 157 -4.98 16.92 -33.86
CA SER A 157 -5.57 16.03 -32.87
C SER A 157 -6.42 14.91 -33.49
N SER A 158 -6.32 13.71 -32.91
CA SER A 158 -7.11 12.53 -33.25
C SER A 158 -8.54 12.58 -32.71
N GLY A 159 -8.87 13.57 -31.87
CA GLY A 159 -10.17 13.76 -31.23
C GLY A 159 -10.08 14.17 -29.77
N PHE A 160 -11.23 14.40 -29.15
CA PHE A 160 -11.35 14.87 -27.77
C PHE A 160 -11.50 13.72 -26.77
N LEU A 161 -10.59 13.63 -25.80
CA LEU A 161 -10.60 12.65 -24.74
C LEU A 161 -11.19 13.26 -23.45
N ILE A 162 -12.34 12.75 -23.02
CA ILE A 162 -12.99 13.14 -21.76
C ILE A 162 -12.74 12.04 -20.73
N ILE A 163 -12.30 12.39 -19.52
CA ILE A 163 -12.08 11.45 -18.43
C ILE A 163 -12.77 11.89 -17.14
N GLU A 164 -13.31 10.92 -16.40
CA GLU A 164 -13.85 11.13 -15.05
C GLU A 164 -12.93 10.50 -14.01
N ALA A 165 -12.09 11.31 -13.37
CA ALA A 165 -11.18 10.86 -12.33
C ALA A 165 -11.97 10.42 -11.09
N ASN A 166 -11.69 9.21 -10.59
CA ASN A 166 -12.40 8.63 -9.44
C ASN A 166 -11.45 8.19 -8.33
N GLY A 167 -11.86 8.43 -7.09
CA GLY A 167 -11.12 8.18 -5.86
C GLY A 167 -11.14 9.40 -4.96
N GLY A 168 -10.31 9.39 -3.91
CA GLY A 168 -9.94 10.62 -3.18
C GLY A 168 -8.86 11.40 -3.92
N LEU A 169 -8.57 12.63 -3.50
CA LEU A 169 -7.67 13.57 -4.20
C LEU A 169 -6.36 12.96 -4.73
N ASN A 170 -5.60 12.24 -3.90
CA ASN A 170 -4.33 11.62 -4.34
C ASN A 170 -4.52 10.55 -5.43
N GLN A 171 -5.67 9.87 -5.47
CA GLN A 171 -6.02 8.92 -6.55
C GLN A 171 -6.49 9.67 -7.81
N GLN A 172 -7.19 10.80 -7.65
CA GLN A 172 -7.56 11.68 -8.75
C GLN A 172 -6.31 12.29 -9.40
N ARG A 173 -5.35 12.82 -8.61
CA ARG A 173 -4.02 13.30 -9.08
C ARG A 173 -3.33 12.28 -9.99
N LEU A 174 -3.18 11.04 -9.55
CA LEU A 174 -2.59 9.96 -10.36
C LEU A 174 -3.42 9.66 -11.62
N SER A 175 -4.75 9.71 -11.52
CA SER A 175 -5.66 9.48 -12.65
C SER A 175 -5.58 10.60 -13.70
N ILE A 176 -5.35 11.85 -13.29
CA ILE A 176 -5.08 12.98 -14.19
C ILE A 176 -3.74 12.79 -14.91
N CYS A 177 -2.70 12.35 -14.20
CA CYS A 177 -1.38 12.09 -14.78
C CYS A 177 -1.44 10.95 -15.82
N ASP A 178 -2.22 9.90 -15.54
CA ASP A 178 -2.55 8.85 -16.51
C ASP A 178 -3.34 9.41 -17.71
N ALA A 179 -4.28 10.34 -17.50
CA ALA A 179 -5.07 10.92 -18.57
C ALA A 179 -4.22 11.78 -19.53
N VAL A 180 -3.33 12.63 -19.01
CA VAL A 180 -2.35 13.39 -19.82
C VAL A 180 -1.45 12.44 -20.62
N ALA A 181 -0.97 11.37 -19.99
CA ALA A 181 -0.14 10.37 -20.64
C ALA A 181 -0.89 9.57 -21.73
N VAL A 182 -2.17 9.27 -21.53
CA VAL A 182 -3.05 8.66 -22.55
C VAL A 182 -3.35 9.64 -23.68
N ALA A 183 -3.62 10.91 -23.38
CA ALA A 183 -3.88 11.93 -24.41
C ALA A 183 -2.67 12.09 -25.34
N GLY A 184 -1.46 12.23 -24.80
CA GLY A 184 -0.22 12.27 -25.59
C GLY A 184 0.08 10.96 -26.33
N LEU A 185 -0.23 9.79 -25.75
CA LEU A 185 -0.11 8.49 -26.43
C LEU A 185 -1.05 8.37 -27.64
N LEU A 186 -2.23 8.98 -27.57
CA LEU A 186 -3.27 8.93 -28.61
C LEU A 186 -3.20 10.09 -29.61
N ASN A 187 -2.27 11.03 -29.43
CA ASN A 187 -2.30 12.36 -30.06
C ASN A 187 -3.71 12.99 -30.01
N ALA A 188 -4.29 13.03 -28.80
CA ALA A 188 -5.65 13.48 -28.53
C ALA A 188 -5.65 14.77 -27.71
N THR A 189 -6.66 15.60 -27.93
CA THR A 189 -6.90 16.79 -27.11
C THR A 189 -7.58 16.36 -25.82
N LEU A 190 -7.02 16.70 -24.68
CA LEU A 190 -7.58 16.38 -23.37
C LEU A 190 -8.62 17.44 -22.99
N PHE A 191 -9.84 17.02 -22.69
CA PHE A 191 -10.79 17.86 -21.98
C PHE A 191 -10.40 17.94 -20.49
N ILE A 192 -10.54 19.11 -19.84
CA ILE A 192 -10.21 19.28 -18.42
C ILE A 192 -10.82 18.15 -17.57
N PRO A 193 -10.01 17.42 -16.77
CA PRO A 193 -10.49 16.25 -16.02
C PRO A 193 -11.71 16.53 -15.14
N ILE A 194 -12.76 15.74 -15.32
CA ILE A 194 -13.98 15.82 -14.50
C ILE A 194 -13.75 14.99 -13.23
N PHE A 195 -14.09 15.52 -12.05
CA PHE A 195 -14.02 14.76 -10.80
C PHE A 195 -15.35 14.04 -10.53
N HIS A 196 -15.27 12.73 -10.30
CA HIS A 196 -16.44 11.90 -10.06
C HIS A 196 -16.85 11.97 -8.58
N LEU A 197 -18.09 12.41 -8.30
CA LEU A 197 -18.65 12.49 -6.95
C LEU A 197 -18.64 11.10 -6.27
N ASN A 198 -17.70 10.90 -5.36
CA ASN A 198 -17.49 9.62 -4.70
C ASN A 198 -18.35 9.48 -3.44
N SER A 199 -19.00 8.33 -3.23
CA SER A 199 -19.91 8.10 -2.10
C SER A 199 -19.25 8.09 -0.71
N VAL A 200 -17.92 7.89 -0.65
CA VAL A 200 -17.14 7.92 0.60
C VAL A 200 -16.76 9.35 0.98
N TRP A 201 -16.17 10.10 0.03
CA TRP A 201 -15.65 11.45 0.27
C TRP A 201 -16.71 12.55 0.15
N ARG A 202 -17.79 12.29 -0.61
CA ARG A 202 -18.91 13.19 -0.91
C ARG A 202 -18.49 14.58 -1.38
N ASP A 203 -17.41 14.60 -2.15
CA ASP A 203 -16.76 15.84 -2.57
C ASP A 203 -17.28 16.31 -3.93
N SER A 204 -17.76 17.55 -3.98
CA SER A 204 -18.30 18.20 -5.18
C SER A 204 -17.33 19.18 -5.84
N SER A 205 -16.09 19.31 -5.34
CA SER A 205 -15.06 20.13 -5.97
C SER A 205 -14.81 19.75 -7.43
N LYS A 206 -14.65 20.76 -8.28
CA LYS A 206 -14.25 20.67 -9.68
C LYS A 206 -12.72 20.74 -9.80
N PHE A 207 -12.21 20.64 -11.03
CA PHE A 207 -10.78 20.78 -11.30
C PHE A 207 -10.25 22.16 -10.88
N GLY A 208 -10.83 23.25 -11.39
CA GLY A 208 -10.43 24.62 -11.07
C GLY A 208 -10.52 25.03 -9.60
N ASP A 209 -11.36 24.35 -8.80
CA ASP A 209 -11.43 24.61 -7.35
C ASP A 209 -10.12 24.16 -6.65
N ILE A 210 -9.46 23.13 -7.18
CA ILE A 210 -8.27 22.48 -6.57
C ILE A 210 -6.99 22.84 -7.31
N PHE A 211 -7.01 22.91 -8.64
CA PHE A 211 -5.83 23.09 -9.49
C PHE A 211 -5.99 24.30 -10.40
N ASP A 212 -4.88 24.98 -10.68
CA ASP A 212 -4.81 26.10 -11.62
C ASP A 212 -4.98 25.60 -13.07
N GLU A 213 -6.18 25.80 -13.64
CA GLU A 213 -6.52 25.34 -15.00
C GLU A 213 -5.65 25.99 -16.09
N ASP A 214 -5.44 27.30 -16.01
CA ASP A 214 -4.71 28.04 -17.05
C ASP A 214 -3.22 27.71 -17.01
N PHE A 215 -2.66 27.54 -15.82
CA PHE A 215 -1.31 27.02 -15.66
C PHE A 215 -1.18 25.57 -16.15
N PHE A 216 -2.14 24.69 -15.84
CA PHE A 216 -2.15 23.30 -16.30
C PHE A 216 -2.17 23.20 -17.84
N ILE A 217 -3.03 23.98 -18.50
CA ILE A 217 -3.09 24.08 -19.97
C ILE A 217 -1.76 24.61 -20.52
N ASN A 218 -1.27 25.72 -19.98
CA ASN A 218 -0.04 26.37 -20.45
C ASN A 218 1.23 25.53 -20.25
N ALA A 219 1.31 24.73 -19.18
CA ALA A 219 2.41 23.81 -18.92
C ALA A 219 2.43 22.62 -19.90
N LEU A 220 1.26 22.17 -20.38
CA LEU A 220 1.13 21.01 -21.26
C LEU A 220 1.13 21.34 -22.76
N LYS A 221 0.85 22.60 -23.16
CA LYS A 221 0.65 23.07 -24.56
C LYS A 221 1.69 22.64 -25.61
N SER A 222 2.89 22.23 -25.22
CA SER A 222 3.96 21.78 -26.13
C SER A 222 4.01 20.26 -26.33
N ARG A 223 3.13 19.52 -25.63
CA ARG A 223 3.13 18.05 -25.53
C ARG A 223 1.74 17.44 -25.64
N VAL A 224 0.72 18.11 -25.10
CA VAL A 224 -0.69 17.69 -25.11
C VAL A 224 -1.57 18.94 -25.14
N ASP A 225 -2.46 19.06 -26.13
CA ASP A 225 -3.48 20.10 -26.13
C ASP A 225 -4.52 19.82 -25.04
N VAL A 226 -4.88 20.86 -24.28
CA VAL A 226 -5.88 20.78 -23.21
C VAL A 226 -6.93 21.87 -23.41
N VAL A 227 -8.21 21.53 -23.32
CA VAL A 227 -9.33 22.46 -23.51
C VAL A 227 -10.31 22.46 -22.33
N LYS A 228 -10.77 23.65 -21.94
CA LYS A 228 -11.82 23.85 -20.92
C LYS A 228 -13.21 23.50 -21.45
N GLU A 229 -13.46 23.78 -22.74
CA GLU A 229 -14.72 23.51 -23.43
C GLU A 229 -14.50 22.71 -24.70
N LEU A 230 -15.46 21.87 -25.07
CA LEU A 230 -15.45 21.19 -26.36
C LEU A 230 -15.89 22.16 -27.47
N PRO A 231 -15.31 22.11 -28.69
CA PRO A 231 -15.76 22.93 -29.80
C PRO A 231 -17.25 22.76 -30.08
N GLU A 232 -17.90 23.83 -30.53
CA GLU A 232 -19.36 23.87 -30.77
C GLU A 232 -19.82 22.73 -31.71
N GLU A 233 -19.06 22.45 -32.77
CA GLU A 233 -19.29 21.31 -33.69
C GLU A 233 -19.37 19.95 -32.99
N ILE A 234 -18.53 19.73 -31.97
CA ILE A 234 -18.50 18.50 -31.18
C ILE A 234 -19.62 18.52 -30.15
N ARG A 235 -19.90 19.66 -29.51
CA ARG A 235 -21.02 19.80 -28.58
C ARG A 235 -22.36 19.53 -29.26
N GLN A 236 -22.61 20.12 -30.42
CA GLN A 236 -23.85 19.93 -31.20
C GLN A 236 -24.02 18.48 -31.66
N ARG A 237 -22.94 17.80 -32.07
CA ARG A 237 -22.96 16.36 -32.43
C ARG A 237 -23.46 15.45 -31.29
N PHE A 238 -23.35 15.87 -30.04
CA PHE A 238 -23.77 15.12 -28.86
C PHE A 238 -24.84 15.87 -28.05
N ASP A 239 -25.72 16.61 -28.71
CA ASP A 239 -26.89 17.29 -28.14
C ASP A 239 -26.55 18.26 -26.97
N ASN A 240 -25.37 18.89 -27.04
CA ASN A 240 -24.77 19.70 -25.96
C ASN A 240 -24.57 18.94 -24.63
N ASN A 241 -24.58 17.61 -24.63
CA ASN A 241 -24.49 16.79 -23.43
C ASN A 241 -23.31 15.80 -23.48
N ILE A 242 -22.28 16.06 -22.65
CA ILE A 242 -21.11 15.18 -22.49
C ILE A 242 -21.50 13.73 -22.12
N SER A 243 -22.66 13.52 -21.51
CA SER A 243 -23.16 12.17 -21.18
C SER A 243 -23.46 11.33 -22.42
N ASN A 244 -23.83 11.95 -23.55
CA ASN A 244 -24.14 11.31 -24.82
C ASN A 244 -22.86 10.88 -25.58
N ILE A 245 -21.69 11.38 -25.19
CA ILE A 245 -20.40 10.92 -25.72
C ILE A 245 -20.14 9.48 -25.27
N VAL A 246 -19.73 8.63 -26.22
CA VAL A 246 -19.50 7.20 -26.01
C VAL A 246 -18.54 6.94 -24.83
N ASN A 247 -19.04 6.22 -23.81
CA ASN A 247 -18.22 5.83 -22.66
C ASN A 247 -17.51 4.48 -22.92
N LEU A 248 -16.20 4.53 -23.16
CA LEU A 248 -15.36 3.38 -23.43
C LEU A 248 -14.92 2.71 -22.11
N ARG A 249 -15.25 1.42 -21.95
CA ARG A 249 -14.87 0.64 -20.75
C ARG A 249 -13.45 0.09 -20.88
N VAL A 250 -12.48 0.80 -20.31
CA VAL A 250 -11.07 0.37 -20.24
C VAL A 250 -10.82 -0.47 -18.98
N LYS A 251 -10.07 -1.56 -19.10
CA LYS A 251 -9.70 -2.43 -17.95
C LYS A 251 -8.67 -1.71 -17.06
N ALA A 252 -8.63 -2.05 -15.78
CA ALA A 252 -7.55 -1.55 -14.91
C ALA A 252 -6.19 -2.02 -15.44
N TRP A 253 -5.17 -1.16 -15.35
CA TRP A 253 -3.79 -1.39 -15.82
C TRP A 253 -3.68 -1.79 -17.30
N SER A 254 -4.46 -1.16 -18.19
CA SER A 254 -4.44 -1.47 -19.62
C SER A 254 -3.15 -0.96 -20.28
N SER A 255 -2.59 -1.76 -21.18
CA SER A 255 -1.34 -1.45 -21.87
C SER A 255 -1.49 -0.28 -22.86
N PRO A 256 -0.41 0.43 -23.21
CA PRO A 256 -0.42 1.41 -24.30
C PRO A 256 -0.96 0.84 -25.62
N SER A 257 -0.65 -0.42 -25.93
CA SER A 257 -1.18 -1.11 -27.11
C SER A 257 -2.70 -1.30 -27.06
N HIS A 258 -3.31 -1.47 -25.88
CA HIS A 258 -4.77 -1.53 -25.75
C HIS A 258 -5.42 -0.19 -26.12
N TYR A 259 -4.84 0.93 -25.69
CA TYR A 259 -5.31 2.26 -26.06
C TYR A 259 -5.21 2.47 -27.58
N LEU A 260 -4.06 2.19 -28.19
CA LEU A 260 -3.86 2.32 -29.64
C LEU A 260 -4.79 1.41 -30.47
N GLN A 261 -5.09 0.18 -30.01
CA GLN A 261 -5.89 -0.78 -30.76
C GLN A 261 -7.40 -0.73 -30.50
N LYS A 262 -7.85 -0.17 -29.36
CA LYS A 262 -9.26 -0.21 -28.93
C LYS A 262 -9.86 1.15 -28.61
N VAL A 263 -9.06 2.13 -28.17
CA VAL A 263 -9.53 3.49 -27.86
C VAL A 263 -9.35 4.40 -29.06
N LEU A 264 -8.14 4.45 -29.66
CA LEU A 264 -7.83 5.33 -30.80
C LEU A 264 -8.82 5.19 -31.97
N PRO A 265 -9.20 3.99 -32.45
CA PRO A 265 -10.10 3.88 -33.59
C PRO A 265 -11.51 4.42 -33.29
N LYS A 266 -11.94 4.34 -32.03
CA LYS A 266 -13.24 4.88 -31.60
C LYS A 266 -13.21 6.38 -31.36
N LEU A 267 -12.09 6.89 -30.84
CA LEU A 267 -11.86 8.33 -30.73
C LEU A 267 -11.92 9.01 -32.11
N VAL A 268 -11.16 8.49 -33.08
CA VAL A 268 -11.13 9.01 -34.46
C VAL A 268 -12.50 8.87 -35.15
N GLN A 269 -13.18 7.72 -34.99
CA GLN A 269 -14.50 7.50 -35.60
C GLN A 269 -15.56 8.50 -35.10
N MET A 270 -15.56 8.82 -33.81
CA MET A 270 -16.62 9.62 -33.19
C MET A 270 -16.27 11.12 -33.08
N GLY A 271 -14.98 11.46 -33.13
CA GLY A 271 -14.44 12.79 -32.86
C GLY A 271 -14.23 13.08 -31.36
N ALA A 272 -14.98 12.40 -30.48
CA ALA A 272 -14.80 12.46 -29.03
C ALA A 272 -15.08 11.09 -28.37
N ALA A 273 -14.40 10.80 -27.26
CA ALA A 273 -14.65 9.61 -26.45
C ALA A 273 -14.52 9.91 -24.96
N ARG A 274 -15.41 9.33 -24.14
CA ARG A 274 -15.38 9.41 -22.68
C ARG A 274 -14.82 8.13 -22.09
N ILE A 275 -14.08 8.21 -20.99
CA ILE A 275 -13.68 7.05 -20.19
C ILE A 275 -14.05 7.30 -18.71
N ALA A 276 -15.13 6.67 -18.27
CA ALA A 276 -15.67 6.85 -16.92
C ALA A 276 -16.08 5.49 -16.29
N PRO A 277 -15.61 5.16 -15.05
CA PRO A 277 -14.67 5.91 -14.23
C PRO A 277 -13.20 5.64 -14.61
N PHE A 278 -12.39 6.70 -14.60
CA PHE A 278 -10.95 6.69 -14.83
C PHE A 278 -10.20 6.61 -13.49
N SER A 279 -9.71 5.42 -13.15
CA SER A 279 -8.86 5.16 -11.99
C SER A 279 -7.99 3.95 -12.30
N ASN A 280 -6.66 4.10 -12.18
CA ASN A 280 -5.64 3.09 -12.54
C ASN A 280 -5.92 2.41 -13.90
N ARG A 281 -6.18 3.19 -14.95
CA ARG A 281 -6.58 2.66 -16.28
C ARG A 281 -5.39 2.41 -17.20
N LEU A 282 -4.28 3.13 -17.04
CA LEU A 282 -3.05 2.90 -17.76
C LEU A 282 -2.12 1.97 -16.95
N ALA A 283 -1.42 1.06 -17.62
CA ALA A 283 -0.44 0.17 -16.98
C ALA A 283 0.67 0.97 -16.27
N GLN A 284 1.26 0.44 -15.19
CA GLN A 284 2.34 1.15 -14.51
C GLN A 284 3.62 1.18 -15.37
N ALA A 285 3.98 0.05 -15.98
CA ALA A 285 5.05 -0.01 -16.98
C ALA A 285 4.56 0.52 -18.34
N VAL A 286 5.17 1.62 -18.80
CA VAL A 286 4.90 2.28 -20.09
C VAL A 286 6.21 2.74 -20.74
N PRO A 287 6.24 3.00 -22.06
CA PRO A 287 7.38 3.61 -22.74
C PRO A 287 7.84 4.92 -22.10
N ALA A 288 9.15 5.22 -22.22
CA ALA A 288 9.78 6.34 -21.53
C ALA A 288 9.14 7.71 -21.84
N ASN A 289 8.69 7.96 -23.07
CA ASN A 289 7.98 9.18 -23.44
C ASN A 289 6.63 9.31 -22.69
N VAL A 290 5.88 8.22 -22.55
CA VAL A 290 4.61 8.19 -21.80
C VAL A 290 4.87 8.40 -20.30
N GLN A 291 5.96 7.86 -19.76
CA GLN A 291 6.36 8.07 -18.37
C GLN A 291 6.86 9.50 -18.11
N LYS A 292 7.55 10.14 -19.07
CA LYS A 292 7.92 11.56 -19.02
C LYS A 292 6.67 12.46 -18.94
N LEU A 293 5.59 12.15 -19.68
CA LEU A 293 4.32 12.87 -19.58
C LEU A 293 3.64 12.73 -18.21
N ARG A 294 3.63 11.53 -17.61
CA ARG A 294 3.16 11.34 -16.22
C ARG A 294 3.95 12.21 -15.24
N CYS A 295 5.27 12.24 -15.39
CA CYS A 295 6.16 13.05 -14.55
C CYS A 295 5.84 14.55 -14.69
N LEU A 296 5.80 15.05 -15.93
CA LEU A 296 5.48 16.44 -16.26
C LEU A 296 4.11 16.84 -15.67
N ALA A 297 3.09 16.01 -15.87
CA ALA A 297 1.76 16.25 -15.29
C ALA A 297 1.80 16.29 -13.75
N ASN A 298 2.50 15.34 -13.11
CA ASN A 298 2.47 15.16 -11.66
C ASN A 298 3.27 16.17 -10.85
N TYR A 299 4.37 16.68 -11.41
CA TYR A 299 5.35 17.50 -10.69
C TYR A 299 5.50 18.92 -11.24
N GLU A 300 5.14 19.15 -12.50
CA GLU A 300 5.25 20.48 -13.12
C GLU A 300 3.87 21.07 -13.42
N ALA A 301 2.96 20.37 -14.11
CA ALA A 301 1.68 20.96 -14.58
C ALA A 301 0.57 21.02 -13.52
N LEU A 302 0.46 20.03 -12.62
CA LEU A 302 -0.55 20.04 -11.55
C LEU A 302 -0.13 20.95 -10.39
N ARG A 303 -0.36 22.25 -10.57
CA ARG A 303 -0.25 23.27 -9.52
C ARG A 303 -1.59 23.48 -8.84
N PHE A 304 -1.61 23.60 -7.52
CA PHE A 304 -2.82 23.94 -6.78
C PHE A 304 -3.35 25.33 -7.17
N SER A 305 -4.66 25.53 -7.05
CA SER A 305 -5.33 26.81 -7.30
C SER A 305 -4.78 27.92 -6.40
N GLU A 306 -4.82 29.17 -6.88
CA GLU A 306 -4.22 30.30 -6.20
C GLU A 306 -4.66 30.46 -4.73
N PRO A 307 -5.95 30.33 -4.35
CA PRO A 307 -6.35 30.43 -2.95
C PRO A 307 -5.68 29.39 -2.04
N ILE A 308 -5.56 28.14 -2.50
CA ILE A 308 -4.92 27.06 -1.73
C ILE A 308 -3.42 27.35 -1.59
N ARG A 309 -2.76 27.79 -2.67
CA ARG A 309 -1.34 28.14 -2.67
C ARG A 309 -1.04 29.31 -1.73
N MET A 310 -1.81 30.40 -1.80
CA MET A 310 -1.63 31.57 -0.94
C MET A 310 -1.79 31.23 0.54
N LEU A 311 -2.75 30.38 0.90
CA LEU A 311 -2.91 29.92 2.28
C LEU A 311 -1.73 29.01 2.71
N ALA A 312 -1.28 28.10 1.84
CA ALA A 312 -0.13 27.24 2.13
C ALA A 312 1.16 28.05 2.34
N GLU A 313 1.43 29.03 1.47
CA GLU A 313 2.58 29.95 1.60
C GLU A 313 2.51 30.73 2.94
N ASN A 314 1.36 31.31 3.28
CA ASN A 314 1.14 31.97 4.57
C ASN A 314 1.37 31.04 5.78
N MET A 315 0.94 29.78 5.70
CA MET A 315 1.17 28.78 6.76
C MET A 315 2.65 28.39 6.87
N VAL A 316 3.36 28.23 5.76
CA VAL A 316 4.80 27.97 5.74
C VAL A 316 5.57 29.15 6.34
N ASP A 317 5.25 30.39 5.97
CA ASP A 317 5.90 31.59 6.54
C ASP A 317 5.71 31.68 8.06
N ARG A 318 4.50 31.37 8.56
CA ARG A 318 4.21 31.30 10.00
C ARG A 318 5.01 30.18 10.67
N MET A 319 5.08 29.00 10.05
CA MET A 319 5.85 27.86 10.56
C MET A 319 7.35 28.17 10.66
N VAL A 320 7.92 28.78 9.61
CA VAL A 320 9.33 29.24 9.56
C VAL A 320 9.59 30.28 10.66
N LYS A 321 8.68 31.25 10.85
CA LYS A 321 8.78 32.27 11.90
C LYS A 321 8.72 31.67 13.32
N ASN A 322 7.77 30.75 13.56
CA ASN A 322 7.65 30.04 14.84
C ASN A 322 8.86 29.12 15.11
N SER A 323 9.55 28.68 14.05
CA SER A 323 10.78 27.87 14.08
C SER A 323 12.08 28.69 14.07
N SER A 324 12.03 29.97 14.48
CA SER A 324 13.22 30.85 14.54
C SER A 324 14.39 30.26 15.34
N GLN A 325 14.13 29.50 16.40
CA GLN A 325 15.18 28.87 17.24
C GLN A 325 16.02 27.81 16.50
N SER A 326 15.45 27.16 15.47
CA SER A 326 16.12 26.20 14.59
C SER A 326 16.55 26.83 13.25
N GLY A 327 16.60 28.16 13.17
CA GLY A 327 16.91 28.89 11.93
C GLY A 327 15.83 28.74 10.85
N GLY A 328 14.56 28.61 11.26
CA GLY A 328 13.42 28.40 10.36
C GLY A 328 13.18 26.94 9.97
N LYS A 329 14.00 25.99 10.45
CA LYS A 329 13.90 24.57 10.11
C LYS A 329 12.84 23.86 10.95
N TYR A 330 11.94 23.12 10.29
CA TYR A 330 10.91 22.30 10.96
C TYR A 330 10.74 20.95 10.26
N VAL A 331 10.11 20.00 10.94
CA VAL A 331 9.77 18.69 10.38
C VAL A 331 8.29 18.69 9.99
N SER A 332 7.97 18.35 8.74
CA SER A 332 6.58 18.14 8.29
C SER A 332 6.25 16.65 8.32
N VAL A 333 5.08 16.29 8.86
CA VAL A 333 4.64 14.90 9.06
C VAL A 333 3.18 14.73 8.65
N HIS A 334 2.93 13.82 7.71
CA HIS A 334 1.56 13.44 7.33
C HIS A 334 1.09 12.20 8.14
N LEU A 335 0.13 12.41 9.05
CA LEU A 335 -0.46 11.37 9.89
C LEU A 335 -1.81 10.90 9.32
N ARG A 336 -1.80 9.68 8.76
CA ARG A 336 -3.00 9.04 8.20
C ARG A 336 -3.64 8.05 9.20
N PHE A 337 -3.97 8.55 10.40
CA PHE A 337 -4.54 7.80 11.53
C PHE A 337 -6.00 8.20 11.86
N GLU A 338 -6.81 8.43 10.84
CA GLU A 338 -8.23 8.76 10.96
C GLU A 338 -9.12 7.50 11.01
N GLU A 339 -10.36 7.66 11.50
CA GLU A 339 -11.33 6.56 11.73
C GLU A 339 -11.45 5.61 10.51
N ASP A 340 -11.49 6.16 9.30
CA ASP A 340 -11.64 5.37 8.07
C ASP A 340 -10.44 4.44 7.82
N MET A 341 -9.22 4.89 8.11
CA MET A 341 -8.00 4.14 7.88
C MET A 341 -7.72 3.13 9.00
N VAL A 342 -7.97 3.52 10.25
CA VAL A 342 -7.94 2.59 11.38
C VAL A 342 -8.94 1.45 11.12
N ALA A 343 -10.18 1.76 10.75
CA ALA A 343 -11.21 0.77 10.43
C ALA A 343 -10.85 -0.11 9.21
N PHE A 344 -10.33 0.48 8.12
CA PHE A 344 -9.99 -0.23 6.88
C PHE A 344 -8.79 -1.17 7.05
N SER A 345 -7.78 -0.76 7.83
CA SER A 345 -6.55 -1.54 8.06
C SER A 345 -6.83 -2.89 8.73
N CYS A 346 -7.95 -3.00 9.47
CA CYS A 346 -8.29 -4.17 10.29
C CYS A 346 -7.17 -4.57 11.26
N CYS A 347 -6.43 -3.57 11.75
CA CYS A 347 -5.44 -3.72 12.82
C CYS A 347 -6.10 -3.56 14.20
N GLU A 348 -5.38 -3.98 15.23
CA GLU A 348 -5.79 -3.87 16.64
C GLU A 348 -4.72 -3.05 17.36
N TYR A 349 -5.15 -2.00 18.07
CA TYR A 349 -4.30 -1.16 18.91
C TYR A 349 -4.64 -1.44 20.39
N ASP A 350 -4.42 -0.48 21.28
CA ASP A 350 -4.64 -0.60 22.72
C ASP A 350 -6.05 -0.17 23.17
N GLY A 351 -7.01 -0.04 22.24
CA GLY A 351 -8.41 0.29 22.53
C GLY A 351 -9.33 -0.91 22.85
N GLY A 352 -8.81 -2.14 22.79
CA GLY A 352 -9.51 -3.37 23.20
C GLY A 352 -10.80 -3.66 22.43
N GLU A 353 -11.76 -4.34 23.08
CA GLU A 353 -13.04 -4.73 22.45
C GLU A 353 -13.94 -3.52 22.13
N GLU A 354 -13.76 -2.37 22.78
CA GLU A 354 -14.46 -1.13 22.44
C GLU A 354 -14.03 -0.63 21.06
N GLU A 355 -12.74 -0.38 20.86
CA GLU A 355 -12.18 0.04 19.56
C GLU A 355 -12.54 -0.97 18.47
N LYS A 356 -12.41 -2.27 18.74
CA LYS A 356 -12.78 -3.32 17.79
C LYS A 356 -14.25 -3.25 17.35
N ARG A 357 -15.17 -2.98 18.29
CA ARG A 357 -16.60 -2.78 18.01
C ARG A 357 -16.88 -1.50 17.24
N GLU A 358 -16.26 -0.39 17.62
CA GLU A 358 -16.33 0.88 16.87
C GLU A 358 -15.86 0.70 15.42
N MET A 359 -14.70 0.07 15.23
CA MET A 359 -14.12 -0.17 13.92
C MET A 359 -14.96 -1.13 13.06
N ASP A 360 -15.68 -2.09 13.65
CA ASP A 360 -16.64 -2.93 12.93
C ASP A 360 -17.88 -2.15 12.46
N ILE A 361 -18.38 -1.21 13.28
CA ILE A 361 -19.49 -0.31 12.90
C ILE A 361 -19.04 0.62 11.77
N ALA A 362 -17.84 1.22 11.89
CA ALA A 362 -17.24 2.06 10.85
C ALA A 362 -17.02 1.29 9.54
N ARG A 363 -16.53 0.03 9.62
CA ARG A 363 -16.36 -0.85 8.45
C ARG A 363 -17.67 -1.13 7.73
N GLU A 364 -18.75 -1.38 8.46
CA GLU A 364 -20.07 -1.66 7.89
C GLU A 364 -20.67 -0.40 7.25
N ARG A 365 -20.65 0.73 7.98
CA ARG A 365 -21.12 2.06 7.49
C ARG A 365 -20.48 2.45 6.16
N SER A 366 -19.15 2.34 6.06
CA SER A 366 -18.39 2.89 4.93
C SER A 366 -18.20 1.92 3.76
N TRP A 367 -18.22 0.59 3.98
CA TRP A 367 -17.99 -0.39 2.90
C TRP A 367 -19.02 -1.53 2.78
N ARG A 368 -20.17 -1.46 3.47
CA ARG A 368 -21.37 -2.30 3.26
C ARG A 368 -21.05 -3.79 3.05
N GLY A 369 -20.74 -4.49 4.13
CA GLY A 369 -20.46 -5.92 4.14
C GLY A 369 -19.14 -6.33 3.46
N LYS A 370 -18.36 -5.41 2.86
CA LYS A 370 -17.07 -5.72 2.20
C LYS A 370 -16.15 -6.60 3.05
N PHE A 371 -16.08 -6.33 4.36
CA PHE A 371 -15.20 -7.03 5.29
C PHE A 371 -15.79 -8.34 5.84
N ARG A 372 -17.13 -8.49 5.80
CA ARG A 372 -17.89 -9.66 6.27
C ARG A 372 -18.19 -10.69 5.17
N ARG A 373 -17.63 -10.53 3.96
CA ARG A 373 -17.82 -11.48 2.85
C ARG A 373 -17.29 -12.88 3.20
N ARG A 374 -18.07 -13.92 2.90
CA ARG A 374 -17.70 -15.33 3.10
C ARG A 374 -16.32 -15.62 2.52
N GLY A 375 -15.47 -16.27 3.32
CA GLY A 375 -14.08 -16.60 2.94
C GLY A 375 -13.04 -15.51 3.18
N ARG A 376 -13.42 -14.30 3.62
CA ARG A 376 -12.47 -13.30 4.12
C ARG A 376 -12.15 -13.57 5.59
N VAL A 377 -10.86 -13.71 5.91
CA VAL A 377 -10.35 -13.83 7.28
C VAL A 377 -9.52 -12.59 7.59
N ILE A 378 -9.86 -11.89 8.67
CA ILE A 378 -9.08 -10.77 9.21
C ILE A 378 -7.96 -11.34 10.09
N ARG A 379 -6.73 -10.84 9.94
CA ARG A 379 -5.55 -11.26 10.71
C ARG A 379 -4.74 -10.02 11.14
N PRO A 380 -5.12 -9.35 12.23
CA PRO A 380 -4.58 -8.03 12.60
C PRO A 380 -3.05 -8.04 12.77
N GLY A 381 -2.52 -9.05 13.48
CA GLY A 381 -1.08 -9.18 13.66
C GLY A 381 -0.27 -9.45 12.38
N VAL A 382 -0.87 -10.07 11.36
CA VAL A 382 -0.22 -10.22 10.04
C VAL A 382 -0.22 -8.88 9.31
N ASN A 383 -1.31 -8.13 9.35
CA ASN A 383 -1.36 -6.78 8.78
C ASN A 383 -0.30 -5.86 9.41
N ARG A 384 -0.02 -6.00 10.70
CA ARG A 384 1.02 -5.22 11.40
C ARG A 384 2.43 -5.61 10.96
N VAL A 385 2.75 -6.90 10.92
CA VAL A 385 4.06 -7.40 10.44
C VAL A 385 4.30 -7.04 8.96
N ASP A 386 3.25 -7.07 8.14
CA ASP A 386 3.30 -6.69 6.72
C ASP A 386 3.39 -5.17 6.48
N GLY A 387 3.44 -4.33 7.52
CA GLY A 387 3.48 -2.86 7.40
C GLY A 387 2.19 -2.23 6.86
N LYS A 388 1.04 -2.89 7.01
CA LYS A 388 -0.28 -2.44 6.51
C LYS A 388 -1.10 -1.65 7.55
N CYS A 389 -0.66 -1.62 8.81
CA CYS A 389 -1.27 -0.77 9.83
C CYS A 389 -0.72 0.66 9.72
N PRO A 390 -1.56 1.71 9.73
CA PRO A 390 -1.07 3.07 9.91
C PRO A 390 -0.35 3.19 11.27
N LEU A 391 0.77 3.91 11.29
CA LEU A 391 1.48 4.21 12.54
C LEU A 391 0.63 5.16 13.40
N THR A 392 0.61 4.91 14.71
CA THR A 392 0.01 5.86 15.66
C THR A 392 0.88 7.12 15.77
N PRO A 393 0.33 8.27 16.19
CA PRO A 393 1.13 9.47 16.40
C PRO A 393 2.25 9.26 17.43
N LEU A 394 2.04 8.39 18.43
CA LEU A 394 3.06 7.93 19.36
C LEU A 394 4.22 7.20 18.64
N GLU A 395 3.93 6.27 17.73
CA GLU A 395 4.97 5.53 16.99
C GLU A 395 5.78 6.45 16.09
N VAL A 396 5.11 7.42 15.45
CA VAL A 396 5.77 8.44 14.63
C VAL A 396 6.65 9.34 15.50
N GLY A 397 6.17 9.77 16.68
CA GLY A 397 6.97 10.56 17.62
C GLY A 397 8.24 9.82 18.07
N MET A 398 8.12 8.54 18.46
CA MET A 398 9.28 7.72 18.84
C MET A 398 10.26 7.54 17.67
N MET A 399 9.77 7.42 16.43
CA MET A 399 10.62 7.37 15.24
C MET A 399 11.40 8.68 15.04
N LEU A 400 10.75 9.85 15.20
CA LEU A 400 11.42 11.15 15.13
C LEU A 400 12.47 11.32 16.23
N ARG A 401 12.16 10.92 17.47
CA ARG A 401 13.14 10.87 18.57
C ARG A 401 14.36 10.01 18.21
N GLY A 402 14.13 8.82 17.64
CA GLY A 402 15.20 7.93 17.16
C GLY A 402 16.00 8.48 15.96
N MET A 403 15.46 9.45 15.22
CA MET A 403 16.18 10.21 14.18
C MET A 403 16.98 11.41 14.74
N GLY A 404 17.01 11.59 16.08
CA GLY A 404 17.76 12.64 16.76
C GLY A 404 17.02 13.96 16.95
N PHE A 405 15.74 14.06 16.54
CA PHE A 405 14.91 15.24 16.82
C PHE A 405 14.52 15.28 18.31
N ASP A 406 14.53 16.47 18.89
CA ASP A 406 14.33 16.72 20.32
C ASP A 406 13.06 17.55 20.59
N ASN A 407 12.79 17.86 21.86
CA ASN A 407 11.64 18.68 22.26
C ASN A 407 11.74 20.17 21.83
N THR A 408 12.88 20.62 21.29
CA THR A 408 13.05 21.96 20.70
C THR A 408 12.67 22.00 19.22
N THR A 409 12.58 20.83 18.58
CA THR A 409 12.21 20.69 17.17
C THR A 409 10.74 21.08 16.95
N SER A 410 10.50 22.08 16.11
CA SER A 410 9.17 22.39 15.60
C SER A 410 8.67 21.32 14.64
N VAL A 411 7.43 20.87 14.81
CA VAL A 411 6.81 19.82 13.98
C VAL A 411 5.49 20.31 13.42
N PHE A 412 5.33 20.33 12.10
CA PHE A 412 4.04 20.54 11.45
C PHE A 412 3.37 19.19 11.21
N VAL A 413 2.13 19.04 11.69
CA VAL A 413 1.32 17.83 11.48
C VAL A 413 0.20 18.09 10.47
N ALA A 414 0.35 17.43 9.33
CA ALA A 414 -0.65 17.28 8.29
C ALA A 414 -1.56 16.08 8.60
N ALA A 415 -2.85 16.30 8.87
CA ALA A 415 -3.79 15.22 9.16
C ALA A 415 -5.25 15.59 8.82
N GLY A 416 -6.09 14.57 8.59
CA GLY A 416 -7.53 14.67 8.80
C GLY A 416 -7.89 14.56 10.29
N LYS A 417 -9.15 14.22 10.59
CA LYS A 417 -9.59 13.99 11.97
C LYS A 417 -9.02 12.69 12.54
N ILE A 418 -7.92 12.79 13.28
CA ILE A 418 -7.27 11.68 13.98
C ILE A 418 -8.29 10.93 14.87
N TYR A 419 -8.30 9.60 14.78
CA TYR A 419 -9.14 8.74 15.61
C TYR A 419 -8.74 8.90 17.10
N LYS A 420 -9.73 9.10 17.99
CA LYS A 420 -9.55 9.38 19.44
C LYS A 420 -8.36 10.34 19.69
N ALA A 421 -8.38 11.50 19.00
CA ALA A 421 -7.26 12.44 18.90
C ALA A 421 -6.63 12.84 20.25
N GLU A 422 -7.43 13.08 21.29
CA GLU A 422 -6.94 13.40 22.64
C GLU A 422 -6.00 12.33 23.19
N LYS A 423 -6.39 11.05 23.08
CA LYS A 423 -5.56 9.90 23.48
C LYS A 423 -4.32 9.80 22.61
N TYR A 424 -4.50 9.73 21.29
CA TYR A 424 -3.43 9.32 20.38
C TYR A 424 -2.42 10.45 20.07
N MET A 425 -2.80 11.73 20.15
CA MET A 425 -1.88 12.86 19.94
C MET A 425 -1.12 13.27 21.21
N ALA A 426 -1.59 12.94 22.42
CA ALA A 426 -0.96 13.38 23.66
C ALA A 426 0.54 12.98 23.75
N PRO A 427 0.96 11.73 23.46
CA PRO A 427 2.38 11.36 23.50
C PRO A 427 3.22 12.09 22.44
N LEU A 428 2.66 12.39 21.27
CA LEU A 428 3.36 13.13 20.23
C LEU A 428 3.59 14.59 20.66
N LYS A 429 2.60 15.24 21.28
CA LYS A 429 2.73 16.58 21.88
C LYS A 429 3.70 16.60 23.07
N GLN A 430 3.75 15.51 23.84
CA GLN A 430 4.70 15.35 24.95
C GLN A 430 6.15 15.27 24.44
N MET A 431 6.40 14.52 23.35
CA MET A 431 7.72 14.48 22.70
C MET A 431 8.09 15.78 21.98
N PHE A 432 7.11 16.45 21.36
CA PHE A 432 7.30 17.67 20.56
C PHE A 432 6.29 18.76 20.97
N PRO A 433 6.60 19.58 22.00
CA PRO A 433 5.71 20.65 22.46
C PRO A 433 5.45 21.75 21.42
N ARG A 434 6.36 21.94 20.45
CA ARG A 434 6.25 22.88 19.32
C ARG A 434 5.54 22.24 18.11
N LEU A 435 4.46 21.52 18.39
CA LEU A 435 3.65 20.87 17.36
C LEU A 435 2.56 21.81 16.88
N GLU A 436 2.59 22.11 15.59
CA GLU A 436 1.66 22.97 14.89
C GLU A 436 0.78 22.14 13.92
N THR A 437 -0.44 22.58 13.68
CA THR A 437 -1.34 22.02 12.64
C THR A 437 -1.88 23.17 11.78
N LYS A 438 -2.64 22.86 10.73
CA LYS A 438 -3.35 23.90 9.97
C LYS A 438 -4.27 24.76 10.85
N ASP A 439 -4.84 24.17 11.91
CA ASP A 439 -5.82 24.84 12.77
C ASP A 439 -5.14 25.71 13.85
N THR A 440 -3.81 25.60 14.01
CA THR A 440 -3.00 26.52 14.83
C THR A 440 -2.27 27.56 13.96
N LEU A 441 -1.92 27.22 12.72
CA LEU A 441 -1.23 28.13 11.78
C LEU A 441 -2.16 29.05 10.98
N ALA A 442 -3.43 28.69 10.78
CA ALA A 442 -4.41 29.49 10.02
C ALA A 442 -5.66 29.81 10.85
N THR A 443 -6.27 30.98 10.63
CA THR A 443 -7.47 31.38 11.36
C THR A 443 -8.72 30.62 10.87
N PRO A 444 -9.79 30.55 11.68
CA PRO A 444 -11.05 29.94 11.26
C PRO A 444 -11.66 30.54 9.99
N GLU A 445 -11.41 31.83 9.75
CA GLU A 445 -11.83 32.63 8.59
C GLU A 445 -10.98 32.31 7.36
N GLU A 446 -9.65 32.25 7.48
CA GLU A 446 -8.76 31.82 6.39
C GLU A 446 -9.06 30.39 5.93
N LEU A 447 -9.43 29.52 6.87
CA LEU A 447 -9.86 28.15 6.57
C LEU A 447 -11.30 28.05 6.05
N ALA A 448 -12.13 29.07 6.20
CA ALA A 448 -13.57 29.00 5.88
C ALA A 448 -13.87 28.68 4.40
N PRO A 449 -13.23 29.30 3.40
CA PRO A 449 -13.45 28.98 1.99
C PRO A 449 -13.19 27.50 1.67
N PHE A 450 -12.20 26.90 2.32
CA PHE A 450 -11.76 25.52 2.07
C PHE A 450 -12.59 24.46 2.81
N LYS A 451 -13.51 24.86 3.71
CA LYS A 451 -14.43 23.93 4.41
C LYS A 451 -15.52 23.38 3.49
N VAL A 452 -15.82 24.04 2.38
CA VAL A 452 -16.84 23.62 1.39
C VAL A 452 -16.22 22.69 0.34
N GLY A 453 -15.79 21.50 0.78
CA GLY A 453 -15.18 20.47 -0.07
C GLY A 453 -14.06 19.74 0.65
N CYS A 454 -14.17 18.42 0.82
CA CYS A 454 -13.19 17.63 1.58
C CYS A 454 -11.76 17.79 1.03
N SER A 455 -11.60 17.85 -0.29
CA SER A 455 -10.30 17.97 -0.94
C SER A 455 -9.67 19.34 -0.80
N GLY A 456 -10.42 20.42 -0.54
CA GLY A 456 -9.85 21.74 -0.23
C GLY A 456 -9.04 21.69 1.06
N LEU A 457 -9.69 21.32 2.16
CA LEU A 457 -9.06 21.08 3.47
C LEU A 457 -7.90 20.06 3.42
N HIS A 458 -8.03 18.98 2.64
CA HIS A 458 -6.95 18.00 2.48
C HIS A 458 -5.78 18.55 1.64
N SER A 459 -6.03 19.37 0.61
CA SER A 459 -4.99 20.03 -0.20
C SER A 459 -4.17 21.00 0.62
N VAL A 460 -4.83 21.85 1.42
CA VAL A 460 -4.16 22.78 2.37
C VAL A 460 -3.32 22.02 3.39
N SER A 461 -3.68 20.77 3.72
CA SER A 461 -2.91 19.91 4.62
C SER A 461 -1.80 19.12 3.92
N SER A 462 -1.73 19.09 2.58
CA SER A 462 -0.87 18.15 1.82
C SER A 462 0.24 18.85 1.01
N GLN A 463 0.44 20.15 1.17
CA GLN A 463 1.57 20.91 0.62
C GLN A 463 2.75 20.93 1.60
#